data_AF-A0A832LM96-F1
#
_entry.id   AF-A0A832LM96-F1
#
_cell.length_a   1.000
_cell.length_b   1.000
_cell.length_c   1.000
_cell.angle_alpha   90.00
_cell.angle_beta   90.00
_cell.angle_gamma   90.00
#
_symmetry.space_group_name_H-M   'P 1'
#
loop_
_entity.id
_entity.type
_entity.pdbx_description
1 polymer ?
#
loop_
_entity_poly.entity_id
_entity_poly.type
_entity_poly.pdbx_seq_one_letter_code
_entity_poly.pdbx_strand_id
1 'polypeptide(L)'
;MKPKVMIVLGSGTDYIVAKKAMNILEELKIPYDLKVASAHRTHEKVKSIVSDSLKNGVEIFIGIAGLSAHLPGIIAANTHKPVIGVPVDVKIGGLDALFACSQMPFPVPVATVGIDRGENGALLAAQMMGTYNEKIRSRIIKLRKGYYEKVEKDESHILNNIEGNYYSPIKIEIPEPTRKTANTKISDKNALVSVIPGSYSDMKITKKTTTFLDRMDISYDLNVISPIRYPERFQEYIESLETVKLFIAISGLSAHVTGAIAALTDKPVIGVPCALKTYGLDSLLSMVNMPPGAPVGTVGLGNGGNAAILAAEILGINNKKIEAKVKKLKGRSINF
;
A
#
# COMPACT_ATOMS: atom_id res chain seq x y z
N MET A 1 22.87 3.74 -12.92
CA MET A 1 21.42 3.98 -13.08
C MET A 1 20.98 5.09 -12.12
N LYS A 2 19.96 5.90 -12.44
CA LYS A 2 19.43 6.91 -11.50
C LYS A 2 18.43 6.27 -10.52
N PRO A 3 18.47 6.57 -9.21
CA PRO A 3 17.56 5.97 -8.23
C PRO A 3 16.11 6.44 -8.46
N LYS A 4 15.17 5.50 -8.39
CA LYS A 4 13.73 5.75 -8.47
C LYS A 4 13.05 5.70 -7.11
N VAL A 5 13.62 4.94 -6.18
CA VAL A 5 13.16 4.84 -4.79
C VAL A 5 14.26 5.35 -3.87
N MET A 6 13.91 6.21 -2.90
CA MET A 6 14.80 6.63 -1.83
C MET A 6 14.38 5.98 -0.52
N ILE A 7 15.25 5.15 0.06
CA ILE A 7 15.07 4.55 1.38
C ILE A 7 15.79 5.43 2.41
N VAL A 8 15.07 5.86 3.44
CA VAL A 8 15.65 6.65 4.54
C VAL A 8 15.43 5.91 5.86
N LEU A 9 16.52 5.66 6.57
CA LEU A 9 16.52 4.99 7.87
C LEU A 9 16.70 5.99 9.01
N GLY A 10 15.92 5.84 10.07
CA GLY A 10 16.05 6.66 11.29
C GLY A 10 17.32 6.35 12.09
N SER A 11 17.77 5.09 12.02
CA SER A 11 18.94 4.54 12.69
C SER A 11 19.66 3.51 11.81
N GLY A 12 20.96 3.30 12.03
CA GLY A 12 21.70 2.21 11.39
C GLY A 12 21.18 0.82 11.78
N THR A 13 20.57 0.68 12.96
CA THR A 13 19.94 -0.56 13.43
C THR A 13 18.74 -0.98 12.57
N ASP A 14 18.09 -0.02 11.89
CA ASP A 14 16.93 -0.28 11.03
C ASP A 14 17.32 -0.98 9.70
N TYR A 15 18.63 -1.17 9.46
CA TYR A 15 19.16 -1.78 8.23
C TYR A 15 18.62 -3.18 7.97
N ILE A 16 18.30 -3.98 9.00
CA ILE A 16 17.74 -5.32 8.81
C ILE A 16 16.38 -5.26 8.10
N VAL A 17 15.53 -4.29 8.45
CA VAL A 17 14.24 -4.05 7.79
C VAL A 17 14.46 -3.47 6.40
N ALA A 18 15.42 -2.54 6.25
CA ALA A 18 15.79 -1.96 4.95
C ALA A 18 16.26 -3.02 3.96
N LYS A 19 17.04 -4.01 4.42
CA LYS A 19 17.55 -5.11 3.59
C LYS A 19 16.41 -5.91 2.97
N LYS A 20 15.30 -6.12 3.69
CA LYS A 20 14.10 -6.77 3.13
C LYS A 20 13.53 -5.97 1.95
N ALA A 21 13.47 -4.64 2.08
CA ALA A 21 13.03 -3.76 1.00
C ALA A 21 13.99 -3.79 -0.20
N MET A 22 15.30 -3.69 0.07
CA MET A 22 16.36 -3.72 -0.95
C MET A 22 16.30 -5.01 -1.78
N ASN A 23 16.15 -6.17 -1.14
CA ASN A 23 16.08 -7.46 -1.83
C ASN A 23 14.93 -7.49 -2.85
N ILE A 24 13.75 -6.97 -2.49
CA ILE A 24 12.60 -6.89 -3.40
C ILE A 24 12.88 -5.90 -4.54
N LEU A 25 13.51 -4.76 -4.27
CA LEU A 25 13.84 -3.78 -5.32
C LEU A 25 14.89 -4.32 -6.31
N GLU A 26 15.89 -5.09 -5.83
CA GLU A 26 16.86 -5.79 -6.67
C GLU A 26 16.17 -6.84 -7.56
N GLU A 27 15.32 -7.69 -6.98
CA GLU A 27 14.58 -8.71 -7.72
C GLU A 27 13.68 -8.10 -8.81
N LEU A 28 13.01 -7.00 -8.46
CA LEU A 28 12.18 -6.22 -9.38
C LEU A 28 12.99 -5.30 -10.31
N LYS A 29 14.32 -5.26 -10.19
CA LYS A 29 15.23 -4.43 -10.99
C LYS A 29 14.81 -2.95 -10.99
N ILE A 30 14.52 -2.41 -9.81
CA ILE A 30 14.17 -1.01 -9.57
C ILE A 30 15.36 -0.33 -8.88
N PRO A 31 16.00 0.66 -9.51
CA PRO A 31 17.12 1.37 -8.90
C PRO A 31 16.68 2.11 -7.63
N TYR A 32 17.47 2.03 -6.57
CA TYR A 32 17.23 2.72 -5.32
C TYR A 32 18.51 3.31 -4.73
N ASP A 33 18.35 4.23 -3.79
CA ASP A 33 19.42 4.72 -2.92
C ASP A 33 18.97 4.59 -1.46
N LEU A 34 19.93 4.51 -0.55
CA LEU A 34 19.71 4.39 0.89
C LEU A 34 20.51 5.46 1.63
N LYS A 35 19.85 6.11 2.59
CA LYS A 35 20.46 7.10 3.48
C LYS A 35 20.04 6.86 4.92
N VAL A 36 20.93 7.18 5.86
CA VAL A 36 20.61 7.20 7.30
C VAL A 36 20.52 8.66 7.75
N ALA A 37 19.35 9.04 8.26
CA ALA A 37 19.07 10.36 8.80
C ALA A 37 17.95 10.30 9.84
N SER A 38 18.17 10.94 10.99
CA SER A 38 17.20 10.98 12.08
C SER A 38 16.33 12.24 11.96
N ALA A 39 15.01 12.03 11.99
CA ALA A 39 14.00 13.08 12.11
C ALA A 39 14.27 14.05 13.28
N HIS A 40 14.75 13.53 14.42
CA HIS A 40 14.91 14.32 15.65
C HIS A 40 16.30 14.91 15.80
N ARG A 41 17.35 14.25 15.29
CA ARG A 41 18.75 14.65 15.49
C ARG A 41 19.37 15.35 14.28
N THR A 42 18.93 15.01 13.07
CA THR A 42 19.51 15.51 11.82
C THR A 42 18.40 15.94 10.85
N HIS A 43 17.43 16.72 11.34
CA HIS A 43 16.24 17.14 10.59
C HIS A 43 16.58 17.82 9.25
N GLU A 44 17.56 18.74 9.25
CA GLU A 44 17.99 19.42 8.02
C GLU A 44 18.57 18.44 6.99
N LYS A 45 19.28 17.40 7.45
CA LYS A 45 19.76 16.33 6.56
C LYS A 45 18.59 15.60 5.89
N VAL A 46 17.50 15.35 6.61
CA VAL A 46 16.29 14.71 6.02
C VAL A 46 15.72 15.60 4.91
N LYS A 47 15.60 16.91 5.14
CA LYS A 47 15.15 17.87 4.10
C LYS A 47 16.06 17.88 2.88
N SER A 48 17.39 17.93 3.09
CA SER A 48 18.36 17.88 1.99
C SER A 48 18.23 16.58 1.20
N ILE A 49 18.12 15.43 1.86
CA ILE A 49 17.90 14.13 1.20
C ILE A 49 16.65 14.19 0.33
N VAL A 50 15.53 14.71 0.84
CA VAL A 50 14.27 14.80 0.07
C VAL A 50 14.42 15.72 -1.14
N SER A 51 14.95 16.94 -0.94
CA SER A 51 15.16 17.92 -2.01
C SER A 51 16.07 17.38 -3.12
N ASP A 52 17.21 16.81 -2.74
CA ASP A 52 18.17 16.29 -3.72
C ASP A 52 17.67 15.01 -4.40
N SER A 53 16.90 14.17 -3.70
CA SER A 53 16.22 13.02 -4.30
C SER A 53 15.25 13.45 -5.41
N LEU A 54 14.45 14.50 -5.15
CA LEU A 54 13.52 15.05 -6.15
C LEU A 54 14.25 15.57 -7.38
N LYS A 55 15.35 16.32 -7.20
CA LYS A 55 16.21 16.79 -8.32
C LYS A 55 16.80 15.63 -9.12
N ASN A 56 17.11 14.51 -8.47
CA ASN A 56 17.67 13.32 -9.10
C ASN A 56 16.62 12.36 -9.71
N GLY A 57 15.32 12.71 -9.64
CA GLY A 57 14.25 11.96 -10.30
C GLY A 57 13.69 10.79 -9.50
N VAL A 58 13.85 10.81 -8.17
CA VAL A 58 13.17 9.88 -7.26
C VAL A 58 11.66 10.09 -7.34
N GLU A 59 10.94 8.97 -7.42
CA GLU A 59 9.48 8.93 -7.59
C GLU A 59 8.76 8.54 -6.30
N ILE A 60 9.41 7.78 -5.41
CA ILE A 60 8.82 7.25 -4.18
C ILE A 60 9.86 7.28 -3.05
N PHE A 61 9.40 7.58 -1.83
CA PHE A 61 10.20 7.48 -0.62
C PHE A 61 9.71 6.34 0.27
N ILE A 62 10.65 5.65 0.92
CA ILE A 62 10.39 4.67 1.97
C ILE A 62 11.08 5.15 3.24
N GLY A 63 10.31 5.55 4.24
CA GLY A 63 10.83 5.90 5.57
C GLY A 63 10.71 4.71 6.51
N ILE A 64 11.83 4.30 7.10
CA ILE A 64 11.89 3.17 8.04
C ILE A 64 12.35 3.71 9.40
N ALA A 65 11.51 3.57 10.42
CA ALA A 65 11.81 4.08 11.76
C ALA A 65 11.00 3.36 12.84
N GLY A 66 11.59 3.22 14.04
CA GLY A 66 10.93 2.74 15.25
C GLY A 66 10.57 3.86 16.23
N LEU A 67 9.98 3.48 17.37
CA LEU A 67 9.56 4.39 18.45
C LEU A 67 8.58 5.47 17.95
N SER A 68 8.76 6.74 18.33
CA SER A 68 8.04 7.88 17.74
C SER A 68 8.53 8.13 16.31
N ALA A 69 8.10 7.26 15.40
CA ALA A 69 8.55 7.16 14.01
C ALA A 69 8.09 8.35 13.14
N HIS A 70 8.61 9.54 13.41
CA HIS A 70 8.26 10.77 12.68
C HIS A 70 8.93 10.88 11.30
N LEU A 71 9.91 10.03 10.99
CA LEU A 71 10.68 10.11 9.75
C LEU A 71 9.80 10.04 8.49
N PRO A 72 8.87 9.06 8.32
CA PRO A 72 7.97 9.05 7.17
C PRO A 72 7.12 10.31 7.07
N GLY A 73 6.60 10.80 8.20
CA GLY A 73 5.79 12.01 8.25
C GLY A 73 6.56 13.28 7.84
N ILE A 74 7.81 13.42 8.30
CA ILE A 74 8.69 14.54 7.90
C ILE A 74 9.03 14.47 6.42
N ILE A 75 9.31 13.27 5.89
CA ILE A 75 9.53 13.09 4.44
C ILE A 75 8.28 13.52 3.68
N ALA A 76 7.10 13.04 4.08
CA ALA A 76 5.82 13.36 3.44
C ALA A 76 5.47 14.85 3.49
N ALA A 77 5.90 15.55 4.54
CA ALA A 77 5.73 16.99 4.70
C ALA A 77 6.65 17.80 3.78
N ASN A 78 7.72 17.22 3.22
CA ASN A 78 8.71 17.92 2.38
C ASN A 78 8.71 17.46 0.92
N THR A 79 7.70 16.69 0.49
CA THR A 79 7.62 16.16 -0.88
C THR A 79 6.18 16.07 -1.35
N HIS A 80 5.97 16.15 -2.67
CA HIS A 80 4.71 15.86 -3.34
C HIS A 80 4.65 14.45 -3.92
N LYS A 81 5.67 13.62 -3.66
CA LYS A 81 5.75 12.22 -4.07
C LYS A 81 5.18 11.28 -2.98
N PRO A 82 4.69 10.08 -3.34
CA PRO A 82 4.24 9.11 -2.35
C PRO A 82 5.32 8.77 -1.34
N VAL A 83 4.92 8.63 -0.08
CA VAL A 83 5.77 8.18 1.01
C VAL A 83 5.18 6.95 1.66
N ILE A 84 6.00 5.91 1.75
CA ILE A 84 5.67 4.66 2.42
C ILE A 84 6.36 4.65 3.78
N GLY A 85 5.57 4.41 4.84
CA GLY A 85 6.08 4.26 6.20
C GLY A 85 6.21 2.77 6.54
N VAL A 86 7.40 2.36 6.98
CA VAL A 86 7.65 1.01 7.51
C VAL A 86 7.98 1.15 8.99
N PRO A 87 7.02 0.89 9.90
CA PRO A 87 7.25 0.89 11.33
C PRO A 87 8.26 -0.20 11.71
N VAL A 88 9.18 0.10 12.62
CA VAL A 88 10.15 -0.88 13.14
C VAL A 88 9.77 -1.31 14.55
N ASP A 89 9.84 -2.62 14.81
CA ASP A 89 9.69 -3.13 16.18
C ASP A 89 10.94 -2.80 17.01
N VAL A 90 10.74 -2.08 18.11
CA VAL A 90 11.81 -1.68 19.04
C VAL A 90 11.39 -1.84 20.51
N LYS A 91 10.15 -1.46 20.86
CA LYS A 91 9.65 -1.53 22.25
C LYS A 91 8.32 -2.24 22.35
N ILE A 92 7.21 -1.52 22.15
CA ILE A 92 5.86 -2.06 22.37
C ILE A 92 5.36 -2.84 21.15
N GLY A 93 6.19 -3.77 20.66
CA GLY A 93 5.90 -4.55 19.45
C GLY A 93 5.74 -3.68 18.20
N GLY A 94 6.39 -2.51 18.15
CA GLY A 94 6.30 -1.52 17.08
C GLY A 94 4.96 -0.77 16.95
N LEU A 95 4.02 -0.92 17.90
CA LEU A 95 2.73 -0.24 17.85
C LEU A 95 2.85 1.29 17.93
N ASP A 96 3.81 1.78 18.71
CA ASP A 96 4.18 3.20 18.78
C ASP A 96 4.57 3.73 17.40
N ALA A 97 5.46 3.01 16.71
CA ALA A 97 5.92 3.37 15.37
C ALA A 97 4.77 3.30 14.34
N LEU A 98 3.90 2.29 14.45
CA LEU A 98 2.75 2.12 13.57
C LEU A 98 1.77 3.28 13.68
N PHE A 99 1.41 3.69 14.90
CA PHE A 99 0.54 4.84 15.10
C PHE A 99 1.20 6.14 14.64
N ALA A 100 2.50 6.32 14.91
CA ALA A 100 3.26 7.50 14.47
C ALA A 100 3.33 7.62 12.94
N CYS A 101 3.39 6.50 12.21
CA CYS A 101 3.41 6.50 10.75
C CYS A 101 2.01 6.68 10.14
N SER A 102 1.00 6.00 10.68
CA SER A 102 -0.33 5.91 10.05
C SER A 102 -1.24 7.09 10.36
N GLN A 103 -1.20 7.62 11.59
CA GLN A 103 -2.14 8.62 12.09
C GLN A 103 -1.78 10.05 11.65
N MET A 104 -1.46 10.21 10.38
CA MET A 104 -1.05 11.47 9.80
C MET A 104 -2.22 12.47 9.68
N PRO A 105 -1.99 13.75 10.00
CA PRO A 105 -2.98 14.79 9.75
C PRO A 105 -3.20 15.00 8.25
N PHE A 106 -4.39 15.48 7.91
CA PHE A 106 -4.65 15.98 6.55
C PHE A 106 -3.90 17.30 6.34
N PRO A 107 -3.25 17.56 5.17
CA PRO A 107 -3.27 16.82 3.90
C PRO A 107 -2.00 15.99 3.61
N VAL A 108 -1.32 15.45 4.63
CA VAL A 108 0.01 14.84 4.48
C VAL A 108 -0.08 13.33 4.65
N PRO A 109 -0.44 12.54 3.61
CA PRO A 109 -0.55 11.10 3.75
C PRO A 109 0.80 10.40 3.91
N VAL A 110 0.78 9.27 4.62
CA VAL A 110 1.82 8.24 4.59
C VAL A 110 1.13 6.91 4.35
N ALA A 111 1.61 6.14 3.38
CA ALA A 111 1.13 4.79 3.11
C ALA A 111 1.84 3.81 4.07
N THR A 112 1.20 3.51 5.20
CA THR A 112 1.83 2.68 6.24
C THR A 112 1.62 1.20 5.92
N VAL A 113 2.71 0.43 5.90
CA VAL A 113 2.68 -1.04 5.82
C VAL A 113 2.90 -1.66 7.20
N GLY A 114 2.78 -2.99 7.31
CA GLY A 114 2.97 -3.72 8.56
C GLY A 114 4.34 -3.52 9.20
N ILE A 115 4.41 -3.80 10.49
CA ILE A 115 5.63 -3.66 11.30
C ILE A 115 6.71 -4.59 10.75
N ASP A 116 7.92 -4.05 10.57
CA ASP A 116 9.08 -4.70 9.97
C ASP A 116 8.89 -5.23 8.54
N ARG A 117 7.80 -4.84 7.85
CA ARG A 117 7.48 -5.29 6.48
C ARG A 117 8.17 -4.46 5.40
N GLY A 118 9.49 -4.37 5.47
CA GLY A 118 10.30 -3.70 4.44
C GLY A 118 10.03 -4.28 3.04
N GLU A 119 9.82 -5.59 2.95
CA GLU A 119 9.45 -6.29 1.72
C GLU A 119 8.13 -5.78 1.11
N ASN A 120 7.10 -5.57 1.94
CA ASN A 120 5.82 -5.03 1.47
C ASN A 120 5.94 -3.55 1.14
N GLY A 121 6.78 -2.80 1.85
CA GLY A 121 7.07 -1.41 1.50
C GLY A 121 7.67 -1.27 0.11
N ALA A 122 8.66 -2.11 -0.24
CA ALA A 122 9.24 -2.15 -1.57
C ALA A 122 8.26 -2.65 -2.64
N LEU A 123 7.48 -3.69 -2.34
CA LEU A 123 6.49 -4.21 -3.28
C LEU A 123 5.39 -3.17 -3.56
N LEU A 124 4.91 -2.46 -2.53
CA LEU A 124 3.97 -1.36 -2.69
C LEU A 124 4.55 -0.23 -3.55
N ALA A 125 5.82 0.14 -3.33
CA ALA A 125 6.50 1.13 -4.17
C ALA A 125 6.51 0.69 -5.65
N ALA A 126 6.82 -0.58 -5.90
CA ALA A 126 6.78 -1.14 -7.24
C ALA A 126 5.36 -1.10 -7.84
N GLN A 127 4.32 -1.43 -7.08
CA GLN A 127 2.93 -1.34 -7.54
C GLN A 127 2.56 0.09 -7.93
N MET A 128 2.96 1.09 -7.12
CA MET A 128 2.69 2.50 -7.38
C MET A 128 3.34 2.96 -8.70
N MET A 129 4.60 2.58 -8.93
CA MET A 129 5.29 2.82 -10.21
C MET A 129 4.68 2.02 -11.37
N GLY A 130 4.18 0.82 -11.10
CA GLY A 130 3.59 -0.11 -12.05
C GLY A 130 2.27 0.35 -12.66
N THR A 131 1.60 1.35 -12.09
CA THR A 131 0.31 1.89 -12.58
C THR A 131 0.32 2.30 -14.06
N TYR A 132 1.49 2.73 -14.58
CA TYR A 132 1.71 3.05 -15.99
C TYR A 132 2.97 2.36 -16.57
N ASN A 133 3.51 1.35 -15.89
CA ASN A 133 4.71 0.64 -16.31
C ASN A 133 4.48 -0.87 -16.36
N GLU A 134 4.08 -1.37 -17.53
CA GLU A 134 3.77 -2.79 -17.76
C GLU A 134 4.96 -3.73 -17.49
N LYS A 135 6.20 -3.25 -17.69
CA LYS A 135 7.40 -4.06 -17.38
C LYS A 135 7.55 -4.27 -15.87
N ILE A 136 7.34 -3.23 -15.06
CA ILE A 136 7.34 -3.37 -13.60
C ILE A 136 6.17 -4.25 -13.17
N ARG A 137 4.99 -4.04 -13.74
CA ARG A 137 3.77 -4.82 -13.45
C ARG A 137 3.98 -6.32 -13.70
N SER A 138 4.57 -6.69 -14.82
CA SER A 138 4.89 -8.09 -15.14
C SER A 138 5.87 -8.73 -14.15
N ARG A 139 6.87 -7.95 -13.67
CA ARG A 139 7.80 -8.42 -12.62
C ARG A 139 7.10 -8.61 -11.28
N ILE A 140 6.16 -7.74 -10.92
CA ILE A 140 5.33 -7.88 -9.71
C ILE A 140 4.49 -9.16 -9.78
N ILE A 141 3.80 -9.40 -10.90
CA ILE A 141 2.99 -10.61 -11.09
C ILE A 141 3.86 -11.87 -10.91
N LYS A 142 5.06 -11.89 -11.52
CA LYS A 142 6.00 -13.00 -11.38
C LYS A 142 6.47 -13.19 -9.93
N LEU A 143 6.87 -12.12 -9.26
CA LEU A 143 7.28 -12.15 -7.85
C LEU A 143 6.14 -12.68 -6.96
N ARG A 144 4.91 -12.21 -7.18
CA ARG A 144 3.72 -12.67 -6.46
C ARG A 144 3.44 -14.15 -6.67
N LYS A 145 3.64 -14.66 -7.90
CA LYS A 145 3.56 -16.10 -8.19
C LYS A 145 4.52 -16.92 -7.32
N GLY A 146 5.75 -16.42 -7.13
CA GLY A 146 6.76 -17.08 -6.28
C GLY A 146 6.34 -17.25 -4.81
N TYR A 147 5.51 -16.36 -4.27
CA TYR A 147 4.95 -16.54 -2.92
C TYR A 147 3.95 -17.70 -2.85
N TYR A 148 3.12 -17.90 -3.89
CA TYR A 148 2.21 -19.04 -3.96
C TYR A 148 2.98 -20.36 -4.10
N GLU A 149 3.97 -20.41 -5.00
CA GLU A 149 4.84 -21.58 -5.18
C GLU A 149 5.61 -21.94 -3.91
N LYS A 150 5.92 -20.94 -3.07
CA LYS A 150 6.55 -21.17 -1.76
C LYS A 150 5.59 -21.89 -0.80
N VAL A 151 4.32 -21.49 -0.75
CA VAL A 151 3.33 -22.13 0.12
C VAL A 151 3.15 -23.60 -0.25
N GLU A 152 3.09 -23.94 -1.55
CA GLU A 152 2.99 -25.33 -2.03
C GLU A 152 4.21 -26.17 -1.62
N LYS A 153 5.41 -25.59 -1.68
CA LYS A 153 6.66 -26.25 -1.22
C LYS A 153 6.68 -26.45 0.28
N ASP A 154 6.27 -25.43 1.05
CA ASP A 154 6.20 -25.48 2.50
C ASP A 154 5.18 -26.55 2.95
N GLU A 155 4.02 -26.63 2.29
CA GLU A 155 3.03 -27.69 2.51
C GLU A 155 3.63 -29.07 2.23
N SER A 156 4.21 -29.27 1.04
CA SER A 156 4.83 -30.55 0.66
C SER A 156 5.90 -30.99 1.67
N HIS A 157 6.73 -30.06 2.14
CA HIS A 157 7.75 -30.33 3.14
C HIS A 157 7.14 -30.73 4.49
N ILE A 158 6.08 -30.06 4.95
CA ILE A 158 5.40 -30.41 6.21
C ILE A 158 4.77 -31.79 6.10
N LEU A 159 4.01 -32.07 5.03
CA LEU A 159 3.28 -33.32 4.85
C LEU A 159 4.21 -34.55 4.82
N ASN A 160 5.41 -34.42 4.26
CA ASN A 160 6.41 -35.49 4.23
C ASN A 160 6.98 -35.84 5.61
N ASN A 161 6.82 -34.97 6.61
CA ASN A 161 7.37 -35.13 7.95
C ASN A 161 6.30 -35.43 9.01
N ILE A 162 5.04 -35.65 8.61
CA ILE A 162 3.97 -35.99 9.55
C ILE A 162 4.04 -37.49 9.88
N GLU A 163 4.35 -37.79 11.13
CA GLU A 163 4.19 -39.11 11.73
C GLU A 163 2.94 -39.11 12.62
N GLY A 164 2.01 -40.04 12.40
CA GLY A 164 0.83 -40.14 13.26
C GLY A 164 -0.18 -41.18 12.81
N ASN A 165 -0.69 -41.97 13.77
CA ASN A 165 -1.65 -43.05 13.52
C ASN A 165 -3.04 -42.56 13.08
N TYR A 166 -3.31 -41.25 13.15
CA TYR A 166 -4.59 -40.63 12.81
C TYR A 166 -4.49 -39.64 11.63
N TYR A 167 -3.31 -39.45 11.05
CA TYR A 167 -3.16 -38.59 9.87
C TYR A 167 -3.68 -39.32 8.63
N SER A 168 -4.67 -38.73 7.95
CA SER A 168 -5.30 -39.30 6.75
C SER A 168 -5.43 -38.20 5.69
N PRO A 169 -4.47 -38.08 4.76
CA PRO A 169 -4.47 -37.01 3.77
C PRO A 169 -5.57 -37.19 2.72
N ILE A 170 -6.32 -36.12 2.46
CA ILE A 170 -7.23 -36.04 1.31
C ILE A 170 -6.48 -35.36 0.17
N LYS A 171 -6.42 -36.00 -1.00
CA LYS A 171 -5.90 -35.35 -2.21
C LYS A 171 -6.92 -34.33 -2.70
N ILE A 172 -6.56 -33.05 -2.65
CA ILE A 172 -7.37 -31.96 -3.19
C ILE A 172 -6.86 -31.65 -4.59
N GLU A 173 -7.70 -31.86 -5.60
CA GLU A 173 -7.43 -31.34 -6.93
C GLU A 173 -7.75 -29.84 -6.94
N ILE A 174 -6.72 -29.01 -7.08
CA ILE A 174 -6.89 -27.57 -7.23
C ILE A 174 -7.24 -27.30 -8.70
N PRO A 175 -8.45 -26.85 -9.02
CA PRO A 175 -8.78 -26.52 -10.40
C PRO A 175 -7.87 -25.40 -10.89
N GLU A 176 -7.41 -25.48 -12.14
CA GLU A 176 -6.69 -24.36 -12.76
C GLU A 176 -7.55 -23.09 -12.63
N PRO A 177 -6.93 -21.93 -12.30
CA PRO A 177 -7.67 -20.69 -12.18
C PRO A 177 -8.35 -20.38 -13.52
N THR A 178 -9.66 -20.62 -13.57
CA THR A 178 -10.49 -20.29 -14.71
C THR A 178 -10.60 -18.77 -14.75
N ARG A 179 -9.82 -18.12 -15.62
CA ARG A 179 -10.14 -16.76 -16.05
C ARG A 179 -11.48 -16.82 -16.76
N LYS A 180 -12.58 -16.66 -16.02
CA LYS A 180 -13.86 -16.35 -16.64
C LYS A 180 -13.63 -15.03 -17.37
N THR A 181 -13.61 -15.08 -18.70
CA THR A 181 -13.78 -13.89 -19.52
C THR A 181 -15.18 -13.37 -19.20
N ALA A 182 -15.25 -12.45 -18.25
CA ALA A 182 -16.51 -11.83 -17.87
C ALA A 182 -17.02 -11.04 -19.10
N ASN A 183 -17.89 -11.67 -19.89
CA ASN A 183 -18.75 -11.01 -20.86
C ASN A 183 -19.86 -10.23 -20.12
N THR A 184 -19.48 -9.46 -19.11
CA THR A 184 -20.35 -8.45 -18.52
C THR A 184 -20.18 -7.20 -19.35
N LYS A 185 -21.31 -6.62 -19.80
CA LYS A 185 -21.36 -5.34 -20.50
C LYS A 185 -20.47 -4.34 -19.76
N ILE A 186 -19.29 -4.09 -20.33
CA ILE A 186 -18.29 -3.16 -19.81
C ILE A 186 -19.01 -1.81 -19.77
N SER A 187 -19.43 -1.38 -18.58
CA SER A 187 -19.66 0.05 -18.40
C SER A 187 -18.29 0.67 -18.59
N ASP A 188 -18.11 1.34 -19.71
CA ASP A 188 -16.92 2.08 -20.09
C ASP A 188 -16.73 3.27 -19.13
N LYS A 189 -16.45 2.96 -17.86
CA LYS A 189 -16.09 3.93 -16.85
C LYS A 189 -14.59 4.05 -16.95
N ASN A 190 -14.13 5.11 -17.61
CA ASN A 190 -12.76 5.62 -17.61
C ASN A 190 -12.30 6.07 -16.21
N ALA A 191 -12.53 5.26 -15.19
CA ALA A 191 -12.19 5.52 -13.80
C ALA A 191 -10.71 5.16 -13.56
N LEU A 192 -9.95 6.11 -13.01
CA LEU A 192 -8.57 5.87 -12.60
C LEU A 192 -8.49 5.16 -11.25
N VAL A 193 -9.50 5.33 -10.39
CA VAL A 193 -9.55 4.79 -9.03
C VAL A 193 -10.85 4.02 -8.83
N SER A 194 -10.83 2.88 -8.15
CA SER A 194 -12.04 2.25 -7.62
C SER A 194 -12.11 2.45 -6.11
N VAL A 195 -13.21 3.03 -5.61
CA VAL A 195 -13.47 3.25 -4.20
C VAL A 195 -14.48 2.20 -3.72
N ILE A 196 -14.06 1.35 -2.79
CA ILE A 196 -14.82 0.16 -2.38
C ILE A 196 -15.08 0.21 -0.87
N PRO A 197 -16.22 0.80 -0.45
CA PRO A 197 -16.72 0.62 0.91
C PRO A 197 -17.24 -0.81 1.15
N GLY A 198 -16.91 -1.39 2.30
CA GLY A 198 -17.42 -2.72 2.70
C GLY A 198 -18.87 -2.74 3.13
N SER A 199 -19.39 -1.59 3.55
CA SER A 199 -20.75 -1.43 4.05
C SER A 199 -21.27 -0.01 3.85
N TYR A 200 -22.59 0.15 3.95
CA TYR A 200 -23.22 1.48 3.90
C TYR A 200 -22.86 2.36 5.10
N SER A 201 -22.49 1.78 6.25
CA SER A 201 -22.01 2.55 7.41
C SER A 201 -20.71 3.30 7.13
N ASP A 202 -19.92 2.86 6.15
CA ASP A 202 -18.65 3.49 5.79
C ASP A 202 -18.84 4.75 4.92
N MET A 203 -20.08 5.06 4.51
CA MET A 203 -20.34 6.08 3.50
C MET A 203 -19.97 7.51 3.89
N LYS A 204 -19.93 7.84 5.19
CA LYS A 204 -19.44 9.15 5.63
C LYS A 204 -17.99 9.37 5.21
N ILE A 205 -17.14 8.35 5.39
CA ILE A 205 -15.72 8.38 5.02
C ILE A 205 -15.58 8.31 3.51
N THR A 206 -16.37 7.45 2.85
CA THR A 206 -16.37 7.35 1.38
C THR A 206 -16.73 8.66 0.71
N LYS A 207 -17.78 9.37 1.15
CA LYS A 207 -18.15 10.70 0.62
C LYS A 207 -17.00 11.70 0.78
N LYS A 208 -16.29 11.67 1.91
CA LYS A 208 -15.10 12.50 2.13
C LYS A 208 -14.00 12.16 1.11
N THR A 209 -13.70 10.87 0.91
CA THR A 209 -12.73 10.40 -0.09
C THR A 209 -13.08 10.89 -1.48
N THR A 210 -14.30 10.64 -1.95
CA THR A 210 -14.74 10.98 -3.31
C THR A 210 -14.76 12.49 -3.54
N THR A 211 -15.18 13.28 -2.54
CA THR A 211 -15.13 14.75 -2.60
C THR A 211 -13.70 15.26 -2.89
N PHE A 212 -12.67 14.63 -2.31
CA PHE A 212 -11.29 15.03 -2.58
C PHE A 212 -10.77 14.51 -3.93
N LEU A 213 -11.22 13.33 -4.39
CA LEU A 213 -10.94 12.86 -5.76
C LEU A 213 -11.54 13.82 -6.80
N ASP A 214 -12.80 14.25 -6.60
CA ASP A 214 -13.48 15.24 -7.46
C ASP A 214 -12.71 16.57 -7.50
N ARG A 215 -12.28 17.08 -6.34
CA ARG A 215 -11.45 18.31 -6.26
C ARG A 215 -10.12 18.20 -7.01
N MET A 216 -9.60 17.00 -7.18
CA MET A 216 -8.38 16.74 -7.93
C MET A 216 -8.64 16.33 -9.38
N ASP A 217 -9.90 16.23 -9.80
CA ASP A 217 -10.34 15.80 -11.14
C ASP A 217 -9.83 14.39 -11.46
N ILE A 218 -9.96 13.50 -10.48
CA ILE A 218 -9.60 12.09 -10.61
C ILE A 218 -10.91 11.33 -10.76
N SER A 219 -11.10 10.71 -11.91
CA SER A 219 -12.26 9.85 -12.16
C SER A 219 -12.22 8.62 -11.25
N TYR A 220 -13.37 8.26 -10.70
CA TYR A 220 -13.48 7.07 -9.87
C TYR A 220 -14.76 6.28 -10.13
N ASP A 221 -14.67 4.98 -9.88
CA ASP A 221 -15.81 4.11 -9.68
C ASP A 221 -16.09 3.97 -8.17
N LEU A 222 -17.36 3.75 -7.81
CA LEU A 222 -17.79 3.58 -6.42
C LEU A 222 -18.79 2.42 -6.35
N ASN A 223 -18.45 1.40 -5.57
CA ASN A 223 -19.33 0.25 -5.35
C ASN A 223 -19.26 -0.27 -3.91
N VAL A 224 -20.41 -0.36 -3.24
CA VAL A 224 -20.53 -0.92 -1.89
C VAL A 224 -20.68 -2.43 -2.00
N ILE A 225 -19.60 -3.17 -1.69
CA ILE A 225 -19.60 -4.62 -1.83
C ILE A 225 -18.73 -5.29 -0.76
N SER A 226 -19.14 -6.47 -0.32
CA SER A 226 -18.52 -7.21 0.78
C SER A 226 -18.05 -8.58 0.29
N PRO A 227 -16.76 -8.93 0.44
CA PRO A 227 -16.25 -10.24 0.02
C PRO A 227 -16.78 -11.39 0.89
N ILE A 228 -17.24 -11.10 2.11
CA ILE A 228 -17.78 -12.11 3.02
C ILE A 228 -19.24 -12.43 2.67
N ARG A 229 -20.04 -11.40 2.36
CA ARG A 229 -21.47 -11.59 2.05
C ARG A 229 -21.72 -12.01 0.60
N TYR A 230 -20.86 -11.56 -0.31
CA TYR A 230 -21.01 -11.78 -1.76
C TYR A 230 -19.66 -12.10 -2.42
N PRO A 231 -19.01 -13.23 -2.09
CA PRO A 231 -17.64 -13.54 -2.52
C PRO A 231 -17.48 -13.60 -4.05
N GLU A 232 -18.36 -14.34 -4.74
CA GLU A 232 -18.28 -14.50 -6.20
C GLU A 232 -18.46 -13.16 -6.92
N ARG A 233 -19.52 -12.42 -6.56
CA ARG A 233 -19.78 -11.07 -7.11
C ARG A 233 -18.63 -10.10 -6.83
N PHE A 234 -18.00 -10.21 -5.66
CA PHE A 234 -16.85 -9.38 -5.30
C PHE A 234 -15.67 -9.67 -6.22
N GLN A 235 -15.35 -10.95 -6.40
CA GLN A 235 -14.27 -11.37 -7.29
C GLN A 235 -14.52 -10.91 -8.74
N GLU A 236 -15.70 -11.19 -9.28
CA GLU A 236 -16.09 -10.76 -10.64
C GLU A 236 -15.99 -9.24 -10.80
N TYR A 237 -16.39 -8.47 -9.78
CA TYR A 237 -16.27 -7.02 -9.79
C TYR A 237 -14.80 -6.57 -9.82
N ILE A 238 -13.91 -7.13 -8.99
CA ILE A 238 -12.48 -6.76 -9.01
C ILE A 238 -11.82 -7.12 -10.34
N GLU A 239 -12.14 -8.30 -10.89
CA GLU A 239 -11.62 -8.77 -12.19
C GLU A 239 -12.09 -7.86 -13.35
N SER A 240 -13.31 -7.33 -13.28
CA SER A 240 -13.82 -6.39 -14.29
C SER A 240 -13.11 -5.03 -14.33
N LEU A 241 -12.38 -4.65 -13.26
CA LEU A 241 -11.74 -3.34 -13.11
C LEU A 241 -10.33 -3.31 -13.71
N GLU A 242 -10.20 -3.72 -14.98
CA GLU A 242 -8.91 -3.79 -15.68
C GLU A 242 -8.25 -2.41 -15.89
N THR A 243 -9.05 -1.38 -16.21
CA THR A 243 -8.58 -0.03 -16.53
C THR A 243 -8.20 0.81 -15.32
N VAL A 244 -8.76 0.47 -14.15
CA VAL A 244 -8.47 1.14 -12.87
C VAL A 244 -6.98 1.00 -12.55
N LYS A 245 -6.37 2.08 -12.03
CA LYS A 245 -4.94 2.13 -11.71
C LYS A 245 -4.65 1.75 -10.27
N LEU A 246 -5.56 2.03 -9.34
CA LEU A 246 -5.44 1.65 -7.94
C LEU A 246 -6.80 1.57 -7.25
N PHE A 247 -6.81 0.95 -6.08
CA PHE A 247 -8.01 0.77 -5.26
C PHE A 247 -7.92 1.56 -3.95
N ILE A 248 -9.06 2.08 -3.49
CA ILE A 248 -9.23 2.60 -2.14
C ILE A 248 -10.28 1.73 -1.43
N ALA A 249 -9.82 0.93 -0.49
CA ALA A 249 -10.67 0.06 0.32
C ALA A 249 -11.05 0.77 1.62
N ILE A 250 -12.35 0.92 1.86
CA ILE A 250 -12.87 1.62 3.05
C ILE A 250 -13.69 0.61 3.85
N SER A 251 -13.21 0.22 5.03
CA SER A 251 -13.99 -0.70 5.86
C SER A 251 -13.67 -0.54 7.35
N GLY A 252 -14.70 -0.75 8.17
CA GLY A 252 -14.53 -1.04 9.59
C GLY A 252 -14.59 -2.55 9.87
N LEU A 253 -14.40 -2.93 11.14
CA LEU A 253 -14.24 -4.33 11.56
C LEU A 253 -13.02 -4.97 10.88
N SER A 254 -12.97 -6.31 10.78
CA SER A 254 -11.81 -7.13 10.39
C SER A 254 -11.27 -6.94 8.95
N ALA A 255 -11.34 -5.75 8.35
CA ALA A 255 -10.63 -5.32 7.13
C ALA A 255 -10.72 -6.25 5.89
N HIS A 256 -11.72 -7.12 5.84
CA HIS A 256 -11.80 -8.19 4.84
C HIS A 256 -11.82 -7.66 3.40
N VAL A 257 -12.43 -6.49 3.16
CA VAL A 257 -12.45 -5.84 1.84
C VAL A 257 -11.04 -5.56 1.36
N THR A 258 -10.23 -4.94 2.21
CA THR A 258 -8.85 -4.56 1.89
C THR A 258 -7.99 -5.78 1.60
N GLY A 259 -8.07 -6.81 2.46
CA GLY A 259 -7.35 -8.06 2.26
C GLY A 259 -7.76 -8.80 0.99
N ALA A 260 -9.06 -8.86 0.71
CA ALA A 260 -9.58 -9.52 -0.50
C ALA A 260 -9.14 -8.80 -1.78
N ILE A 261 -9.16 -7.46 -1.81
CA ILE A 261 -8.64 -6.70 -2.97
C ILE A 261 -7.14 -7.00 -3.13
N ALA A 262 -6.36 -6.92 -2.06
CA ALA A 262 -4.92 -7.14 -2.10
C ALA A 262 -4.55 -8.55 -2.59
N ALA A 263 -5.40 -9.56 -2.35
CA ALA A 263 -5.23 -10.91 -2.87
C ALA A 263 -5.52 -11.01 -4.37
N LEU A 264 -6.56 -10.31 -4.85
CA LEU A 264 -7.08 -10.40 -6.22
C LEU A 264 -6.40 -9.44 -7.22
N THR A 265 -5.58 -8.50 -6.76
CA THR A 265 -4.95 -7.51 -7.64
C THR A 265 -3.45 -7.38 -7.48
N ASP A 266 -2.79 -7.06 -8.58
CA ASP A 266 -1.38 -6.67 -8.63
C ASP A 266 -1.18 -5.14 -8.55
N LYS A 267 -2.28 -4.37 -8.54
CA LYS A 267 -2.29 -2.90 -8.45
C LYS A 267 -2.18 -2.43 -6.98
N PRO A 268 -1.81 -1.16 -6.74
CA PRO A 268 -1.79 -0.61 -5.39
C PRO A 268 -3.16 -0.62 -4.71
N VAL A 269 -3.18 -0.95 -3.43
CA VAL A 269 -4.37 -0.88 -2.57
C VAL A 269 -4.10 0.08 -1.42
N ILE A 270 -4.94 1.10 -1.30
CA ILE A 270 -4.96 2.02 -0.16
C ILE A 270 -6.05 1.59 0.80
N GLY A 271 -5.67 1.30 2.05
CA GLY A 271 -6.61 0.95 3.13
C GLY A 271 -7.03 2.18 3.93
N VAL A 272 -8.33 2.36 4.13
CA VAL A 272 -8.91 3.40 4.99
C VAL A 272 -9.71 2.72 6.12
N PRO A 273 -9.11 2.57 7.31
CA PRO A 273 -9.75 1.90 8.42
C PRO A 273 -10.85 2.79 9.03
N CYS A 274 -11.99 2.20 9.38
CA CYS A 274 -13.14 2.91 9.95
C CYS A 274 -13.38 2.52 11.41
N ALA A 275 -13.53 3.54 12.27
CA ALA A 275 -13.76 3.34 13.70
C ALA A 275 -15.22 2.97 14.01
N LEU A 276 -15.59 1.71 13.78
CA LEU A 276 -16.92 1.18 14.12
C LEU A 276 -16.97 0.56 15.52
N LYS A 277 -15.94 -0.21 15.90
CA LYS A 277 -15.77 -0.83 17.22
C LYS A 277 -14.33 -0.64 17.69
N THR A 278 -14.05 -0.86 18.98
CA THR A 278 -12.68 -0.82 19.55
C THR A 278 -11.89 0.43 19.14
N TYR A 279 -12.56 1.58 19.03
CA TYR A 279 -11.98 2.84 18.54
C TYR A 279 -11.29 2.74 17.17
N GLY A 280 -11.59 1.71 16.37
CA GLY A 280 -11.03 1.44 15.04
C GLY A 280 -9.73 0.65 15.03
N LEU A 281 -9.19 0.27 16.20
CA LEU A 281 -7.95 -0.50 16.28
C LEU A 281 -8.03 -1.84 15.55
N ASP A 282 -9.20 -2.50 15.59
CA ASP A 282 -9.48 -3.71 14.85
C ASP A 282 -9.25 -3.52 13.34
N SER A 283 -9.88 -2.51 12.75
CA SER A 283 -9.76 -2.23 11.32
C SER A 283 -8.36 -1.76 10.93
N LEU A 284 -7.71 -0.92 11.75
CA LEU A 284 -6.37 -0.42 11.47
C LEU A 284 -5.34 -1.56 11.51
N LEU A 285 -5.32 -2.35 12.58
CA LEU A 285 -4.35 -3.42 12.77
C LEU A 285 -4.54 -4.55 11.74
N SER A 286 -5.79 -4.86 11.37
CA SER A 286 -6.07 -5.84 10.31
C SER A 286 -5.70 -5.35 8.91
N MET A 287 -5.81 -4.05 8.61
CA MET A 287 -5.41 -3.52 7.29
C MET A 287 -3.90 -3.41 7.10
N VAL A 288 -3.18 -3.01 8.15
CA VAL A 288 -1.75 -2.70 8.04
C VAL A 288 -0.89 -3.97 8.08
N ASN A 289 -1.28 -4.98 8.87
CA ASN A 289 -0.48 -6.19 9.10
C ASN A 289 -0.72 -7.27 8.04
N MET A 290 -0.48 -6.93 6.78
CA MET A 290 -0.57 -7.88 5.67
C MET A 290 0.64 -8.83 5.60
N PRO A 291 0.45 -10.08 5.15
CA PRO A 291 1.54 -11.01 4.92
C PRO A 291 2.49 -10.54 3.80
N PRO A 292 3.70 -11.11 3.69
CA PRO A 292 4.59 -10.86 2.56
C PRO A 292 3.90 -11.09 1.22
N GLY A 293 4.11 -10.19 0.26
CA GLY A 293 3.58 -10.35 -1.11
C GLY A 293 2.19 -9.73 -1.34
N ALA A 294 1.49 -9.31 -0.27
CA ALA A 294 0.16 -8.71 -0.34
C ALA A 294 0.13 -7.30 0.30
N PRO A 295 0.92 -6.34 -0.17
CA PRO A 295 1.06 -5.05 0.50
C PRO A 295 -0.23 -4.22 0.42
N VAL A 296 -0.47 -3.46 1.49
CA VAL A 296 -1.52 -2.44 1.57
C VAL A 296 -0.92 -1.17 2.15
N GLY A 297 -1.15 -0.03 1.47
CA GLY A 297 -0.81 1.28 1.99
C GLY A 297 -1.92 1.81 2.89
N THR A 298 -1.81 1.61 4.20
CA THR A 298 -2.86 2.00 5.15
C THR A 298 -2.66 3.45 5.59
N VAL A 299 -3.70 4.28 5.45
CA VAL A 299 -3.75 5.63 6.03
C VAL A 299 -4.43 5.62 7.39
N GLY A 300 -4.36 6.74 8.11
CA GLY A 300 -4.95 6.84 9.44
C GLY A 300 -6.47 6.65 9.49
N LEU A 301 -6.96 6.35 10.69
CA LEU A 301 -8.37 6.09 10.97
C LEU A 301 -9.31 7.17 10.43
N GLY A 302 -10.28 6.75 9.62
CA GLY A 302 -11.29 7.60 8.99
C GLY A 302 -10.73 8.62 8.00
N ASN A 303 -9.45 8.52 7.62
CA ASN A 303 -8.76 9.54 6.86
C ASN A 303 -8.89 9.36 5.34
N GLY A 304 -10.14 9.29 4.87
CA GLY A 304 -10.46 9.21 3.44
C GLY A 304 -9.91 10.37 2.60
N GLY A 305 -9.70 11.54 3.21
CA GLY A 305 -9.05 12.68 2.56
C GLY A 305 -7.58 12.40 2.22
N ASN A 306 -6.81 11.87 3.17
CA ASN A 306 -5.43 11.46 2.91
C ASN A 306 -5.36 10.27 1.94
N ALA A 307 -6.33 9.36 1.95
CA ALA A 307 -6.41 8.29 0.95
C ALA A 307 -6.54 8.85 -0.48
N ALA A 308 -7.40 9.85 -0.68
CA ALA A 308 -7.54 10.52 -1.97
C ALA A 308 -6.25 11.25 -2.38
N ILE A 309 -5.57 11.94 -1.44
CA ILE A 309 -4.30 12.63 -1.74
C ILE A 309 -3.21 11.62 -2.09
N LEU A 310 -3.10 10.51 -1.35
CA LEU A 310 -2.15 9.45 -1.66
C LEU A 310 -2.42 8.86 -3.05
N ALA A 311 -3.69 8.63 -3.41
CA ALA A 311 -4.06 8.22 -4.76
C ALA A 311 -3.58 9.23 -5.82
N ALA A 312 -3.73 10.53 -5.55
CA ALA A 312 -3.25 11.59 -6.43
C ALA A 312 -1.71 11.64 -6.50
N GLU A 313 -1.00 11.42 -5.40
CA GLU A 313 0.47 11.33 -5.38
C GLU A 313 0.96 10.16 -6.27
N ILE A 314 0.29 9.01 -6.19
CA ILE A 314 0.61 7.81 -6.99
C ILE A 314 0.34 8.08 -8.47
N LEU A 315 -0.85 8.55 -8.83
CA LEU A 315 -1.19 8.89 -10.22
C LEU A 315 -0.30 10.01 -10.77
N GLY A 316 0.09 10.95 -9.91
CA GLY A 316 0.99 12.07 -10.20
C GLY A 316 2.43 11.67 -10.51
N ILE A 317 2.83 10.41 -10.29
CA ILE A 317 4.13 9.90 -10.76
C ILE A 317 4.22 10.04 -12.29
N ASN A 318 3.14 9.70 -13.00
CA ASN A 318 3.09 9.68 -14.46
C ASN A 318 2.13 10.72 -15.07
N ASN A 319 1.34 11.44 -14.26
CA ASN A 319 0.42 12.47 -14.73
C ASN A 319 0.79 13.86 -14.20
N LYS A 320 1.36 14.71 -15.07
CA LYS A 320 1.80 16.08 -14.71
C LYS A 320 0.67 17.01 -14.26
N LYS A 321 -0.56 16.82 -14.76
CA LYS A 321 -1.71 17.63 -14.35
C LYS A 321 -2.10 17.31 -12.90
N ILE A 322 -2.14 16.02 -12.55
CA ILE A 322 -2.42 15.57 -11.17
C ILE A 322 -1.25 15.99 -10.25
N GLU A 323 0.00 15.82 -10.68
CA GLU A 323 1.18 16.25 -9.92
C GLU A 323 1.12 17.74 -9.54
N ALA A 324 0.73 18.61 -10.49
CA ALA A 324 0.57 20.04 -10.24
C ALA A 324 -0.52 20.34 -9.20
N LYS A 325 -1.63 19.59 -9.21
CA LYS A 325 -2.71 19.75 -8.22
C LYS A 325 -2.26 19.30 -6.83
N VAL A 326 -1.55 18.18 -6.72
CA VAL A 326 -0.95 17.72 -5.46
C VAL A 326 0.02 18.78 -4.91
N LYS A 327 0.92 19.30 -5.75
CA LYS A 327 1.84 20.38 -5.36
C LYS A 327 1.11 21.62 -4.88
N LYS A 328 0.03 22.04 -5.56
CA LYS A 328 -0.77 23.20 -5.13
C LYS A 328 -1.45 22.96 -3.78
N LEU A 329 -1.96 21.75 -3.56
CA LEU A 329 -2.65 21.38 -2.32
C LEU A 329 -1.68 21.30 -1.13
N LYS A 330 -0.51 20.68 -1.32
CA LYS A 330 0.52 20.55 -0.28
C LYS A 330 1.44 21.78 -0.16
N GLY A 331 1.49 22.64 -1.18
CA GLY A 331 2.38 23.81 -1.26
C GLY A 331 2.13 24.90 -0.22
N ARG A 332 0.98 24.87 0.48
CA ARG A 332 0.80 25.69 1.71
C ARG A 332 1.65 25.19 2.89
N SER A 333 2.30 24.03 2.76
CA SER A 333 3.13 23.36 3.76
C SER A 333 4.56 23.06 3.28
N ILE A 334 4.88 23.28 1.98
CA ILE A 334 6.18 22.97 1.37
C ILE A 334 6.75 24.26 0.77
N ASN A 335 7.65 24.94 1.49
CA ASN A 335 8.44 26.02 0.90
C ASN A 335 9.64 25.39 0.18
N PHE A 336 9.64 25.47 -1.15
CA PHE A 336 10.81 25.14 -1.99
C PHE A 336 11.75 26.33 -2.08
#